data_AF-A0A3M1ZIP4-F1
#
_entry.id   AF-A0A3M1ZIP4-F1
#
_cell.length_a   1.000
_cell.length_b   1.000
_cell.length_c   1.000
_cell.angle_alpha   90.00
_cell.angle_beta   90.00
_cell.angle_gamma   90.00
#
_symmetry.space_group_name_H-M   'P 1'
#
loop_
_entity.id
_entity.type
_entity.pdbx_description
1 polymer ?
#
loop_
_entity_poly.entity_id
_entity_poly.type
_entity_poly.pdbx_seq_one_letter_code
_entity_poly.pdbx_strand_id
1 'polypeptide(L)'
;MKLKLITIAVLVLLFSGVTIYGLAQEGLCPALVEEALNAIGDNCGDLGRNTACYGYNQVSATFSQDVPEGYFDEPADRADLTYLQTIQTAPL
;
A
#
# COMPACT_ATOMS: atom_id res chain seq x y z
N MET A 1 -7.92 -53.42 -12.63
CA MET A 1 -6.73 -52.88 -11.94
C MET A 1 -6.13 -51.65 -12.63
N LYS A 2 -5.89 -51.69 -13.95
CA LYS A 2 -5.30 -50.58 -14.73
C LYS A 2 -6.10 -49.27 -14.70
N LEU A 3 -7.44 -49.33 -14.77
CA LEU A 3 -8.29 -48.14 -14.73
C LEU A 3 -8.24 -47.41 -13.38
N LYS A 4 -8.24 -48.15 -12.25
CA LYS A 4 -8.08 -47.56 -10.91
C LYS A 4 -6.71 -46.91 -10.72
N LEU A 5 -5.65 -47.49 -11.31
CA LEU A 5 -4.31 -46.90 -11.30
C LEU A 5 -4.25 -45.56 -12.06
N ILE A 6 -4.92 -45.49 -13.21
CA ILE A 6 -4.98 -44.26 -14.02
C ILE A 6 -5.77 -43.18 -13.27
N THR A 7 -6.89 -43.52 -12.64
CA THR A 7 -7.68 -42.55 -11.86
C THR A 7 -6.90 -42.01 -10.66
N ILE A 8 -6.15 -42.86 -9.97
CA ILE A 8 -5.30 -42.44 -8.84
C ILE A 8 -4.16 -41.54 -9.34
N ALA A 9 -3.51 -41.88 -10.47
CA ALA A 9 -2.46 -41.06 -11.05
C ALA A 9 -2.96 -39.67 -11.45
N VAL A 10 -4.16 -39.58 -12.05
CA VAL A 10 -4.77 -38.30 -12.43
C VAL A 10 -5.14 -37.46 -11.19
N LEU A 11 -5.68 -38.09 -10.15
CA LEU A 11 -6.01 -37.39 -8.89
C LEU A 11 -4.76 -36.84 -8.19
N VAL A 12 -3.66 -37.61 -8.19
CA VAL A 12 -2.37 -37.17 -7.62
C VAL A 12 -1.76 -36.02 -8.43
N LEU A 13 -1.91 -36.05 -9.76
CA LEU A 13 -1.45 -34.97 -10.64
C LEU A 13 -2.24 -33.67 -10.47
N LEU A 14 -3.54 -33.77 -10.16
CA LEU A 14 -4.40 -32.61 -9.90
C LEU A 14 -4.14 -31.98 -8.52
N PHE A 15 -3.72 -32.77 -7.53
CA PHE A 15 -3.44 -32.28 -6.18
C PHE A 15 -2.01 -31.75 -5.96
N SER A 16 -1.10 -31.95 -6.92
CA SER A 16 0.31 -31.52 -6.77
C SER A 16 0.55 -30.04 -7.10
N GLY A 17 -0.45 -29.30 -7.59
CA GLY A 17 -0.33 -27.89 -7.98
C GLY A 17 -0.56 -26.83 -6.88
N VAL A 18 -0.88 -27.22 -5.64
CA VAL A 18 -1.44 -26.28 -4.64
C VAL A 18 -0.40 -25.74 -3.63
N THR A 19 0.84 -26.21 -3.61
CA THR A 19 1.77 -25.97 -2.47
C THR A 19 2.79 -24.83 -2.62
N ILE A 20 2.75 -23.99 -3.65
CA ILE A 20 3.85 -23.02 -3.91
C ILE A 20 3.54 -21.57 -3.44
N TYR A 21 2.35 -21.30 -2.91
CA TYR A 21 1.97 -19.92 -2.54
C TYR A 21 2.65 -19.35 -1.28
N GLY A 22 3.39 -20.17 -0.50
CA GLY A 22 4.00 -19.74 0.76
C GLY A 22 5.38 -19.09 0.66
N LEU A 23 6.16 -19.34 -0.41
CA LEU A 23 7.56 -18.89 -0.52
C LEU A 23 7.74 -17.66 -1.43
N ALA A 24 6.72 -17.29 -2.21
CA ALA A 24 6.78 -16.12 -3.10
C ALA A 24 6.60 -14.79 -2.34
N GLN A 25 6.04 -14.81 -1.13
CA GLN A 25 5.78 -13.58 -0.36
C GLN A 25 7.02 -13.02 0.34
N GLU A 26 8.05 -13.84 0.61
CA GLU A 26 9.26 -13.37 1.31
C GLU A 26 9.99 -12.25 0.57
N GLY A 27 9.90 -12.22 -0.77
CA GLY A 27 10.50 -11.16 -1.61
C GLY A 27 9.53 -10.06 -2.07
N LEU A 28 8.22 -10.27 -1.98
CA LEU A 28 7.22 -9.30 -2.44
C LEU A 28 7.01 -8.16 -1.45
N CYS A 29 7.03 -8.44 -0.15
CA CYS A 29 6.83 -7.39 0.85
C CYS A 29 7.97 -6.35 0.87
N PRO A 30 9.27 -6.74 0.82
CA PRO A 30 10.36 -5.77 0.75
C PRO A 30 10.29 -4.88 -0.49
N ALA A 31 9.98 -5.45 -1.66
CA ALA A 31 9.85 -4.70 -2.91
C ALA A 31 8.70 -3.68 -2.83
N LEU A 32 7.56 -4.05 -2.26
CA LEU A 32 6.42 -3.15 -2.08
C LEU A 32 6.74 -2.00 -1.09
N VAL A 33 7.48 -2.30 -0.02
CA VAL A 33 7.93 -1.26 0.93
C VAL A 33 8.92 -0.31 0.26
N GLU A 34 9.85 -0.82 -0.53
CA GLU A 34 10.80 0.01 -1.28
C GLU A 34 10.08 0.93 -2.28
N GLU A 35 9.11 0.40 -3.02
CA GLU A 35 8.26 1.20 -3.92
C GLU A 35 7.48 2.28 -3.17
N ALA A 36 6.87 1.95 -2.02
CA ALA A 36 6.16 2.92 -1.20
C ALA A 36 7.08 4.03 -0.65
N LEU A 37 8.30 3.68 -0.22
CA LEU A 37 9.28 4.65 0.27
C LEU A 37 9.79 5.56 -0.84
N ASN A 38 10.03 5.02 -2.04
CA ASN A 38 10.40 5.82 -3.22
C ASN A 38 9.27 6.79 -3.59
N ALA A 39 8.02 6.32 -3.63
CA ALA A 39 6.87 7.18 -3.89
C ALA A 39 6.72 8.30 -2.83
N ILE A 40 6.97 8.01 -1.55
CA ILE A 40 7.01 9.05 -0.50
C ILE A 40 8.15 10.04 -0.75
N GLY A 41 9.33 9.57 -1.16
CA GLY A 41 10.47 10.42 -1.50
C GLY A 41 10.17 11.37 -2.66
N ASP A 42 9.59 10.84 -3.73
CA ASP A 42 9.24 11.61 -4.93
C ASP A 42 8.16 12.67 -4.64
N ASN A 43 7.17 12.34 -3.81
CA ASN A 43 6.06 13.23 -3.50
C ASN A 43 6.38 14.23 -2.36
N CYS A 44 7.15 13.80 -1.35
CA CYS A 44 7.31 14.54 -0.08
C CYS A 44 8.77 14.87 0.30
N GLY A 45 9.78 14.60 -0.55
CA GLY A 45 11.20 14.71 -0.18
C GLY A 45 11.69 16.10 0.26
N ASP A 46 11.20 17.17 -0.39
CA ASP A 46 11.60 18.55 -0.09
C ASP A 46 10.65 19.25 0.88
N LEU A 47 10.41 18.64 2.03
CA LEU A 47 9.45 19.15 3.02
C LEU A 47 10.03 20.29 3.86
N GLY A 48 9.28 21.38 3.96
CA GLY A 48 9.60 22.50 4.84
C GLY A 48 9.51 22.10 6.32
N ARG A 49 10.07 22.96 7.19
CA ARG A 49 9.89 22.78 8.64
C ARG A 49 8.42 22.90 8.99
N ASN A 50 7.95 22.03 9.89
CA ASN A 50 6.58 22.03 10.40
C ASN A 50 5.51 21.89 9.31
N THR A 51 5.77 21.08 8.29
CA THR A 51 4.81 20.81 7.21
C THR A 51 4.46 19.32 7.23
N ALA A 52 3.20 18.99 6.99
CA ALA A 52 2.73 17.64 6.68
C ALA A 52 2.63 17.46 5.15
N CYS A 53 2.98 16.28 4.68
CA CYS A 53 2.73 15.81 3.32
C CYS A 53 2.33 14.34 3.39
N TYR A 54 1.33 13.96 2.60
CA TYR A 54 0.88 12.57 2.51
C TYR A 54 1.05 12.07 1.08
N GLY A 55 1.84 11.00 0.92
CA GLY A 55 2.27 10.48 -0.40
C GLY A 55 1.36 9.41 -0.99
N TYR A 56 0.10 9.32 -0.57
CA TYR A 56 -0.83 8.28 -1.03
C TYR A 56 -2.22 8.85 -1.34
N ASN A 57 -3.00 8.10 -2.12
CA ASN A 57 -4.20 8.61 -2.81
C ASN A 57 -5.40 8.94 -1.93
N GLN A 58 -5.39 8.52 -0.65
CA GLN A 58 -6.56 8.70 0.21
C GLN A 58 -6.16 9.23 1.58
N VAL A 59 -6.41 10.51 1.78
CA VAL A 59 -6.25 11.23 3.04
C VAL A 59 -7.47 12.09 3.30
N SER A 60 -7.83 12.20 4.58
CA SER A 60 -8.78 13.20 5.07
C SER A 60 -8.12 13.97 6.21
N ALA A 61 -8.33 15.27 6.26
CA ALA A 61 -7.76 16.12 7.29
C ALA A 61 -8.76 17.17 7.78
N THR A 62 -8.60 17.57 9.05
CA THR A 62 -9.32 18.70 9.62
C THR A 62 -8.34 19.78 10.04
N PHE A 63 -8.82 21.03 10.05
CA PHE A 63 -7.99 22.21 10.28
C PHE A 63 -8.57 23.09 11.38
N SER A 64 -7.68 23.79 12.09
CA SER A 64 -8.02 24.75 13.15
C SER A 64 -8.55 26.08 12.62
N GLN A 65 -8.46 26.30 11.31
CA GLN A 65 -8.92 27.47 10.60
C GLN A 65 -9.56 27.07 9.27
N ASP A 66 -10.32 27.99 8.67
CA ASP A 66 -10.87 27.79 7.34
C ASP A 66 -9.73 27.69 6.30
N VAL A 67 -9.77 26.63 5.49
CA VAL A 67 -8.87 26.39 4.36
C VAL A 67 -9.70 26.21 3.09
N PRO A 68 -9.14 26.45 1.89
CA PRO A 68 -9.82 26.15 0.64
C PRO A 68 -10.21 24.67 0.53
N GLU A 69 -11.24 24.38 -0.26
CA GLU A 69 -11.49 23.02 -0.75
C GLU A 69 -10.28 22.53 -1.55
N GLY A 70 -9.89 21.27 -1.41
CA GLY A 70 -8.68 20.74 -2.08
C GLY A 70 -7.36 21.10 -1.41
N TYR A 71 -7.36 21.63 -0.18
CA TYR A 71 -6.11 22.08 0.46
C TYR A 71 -5.16 20.94 0.87
N PHE A 72 -5.68 19.73 1.11
CA PHE A 72 -4.91 18.57 1.56
C PHE A 72 -5.68 17.27 1.29
N ASP A 73 -5.94 16.98 0.02
CA ASP A 73 -6.69 15.78 -0.40
C ASP A 73 -6.08 15.05 -1.61
N GLU A 74 -5.05 15.60 -2.24
CA GLU A 74 -4.26 14.94 -3.29
C GLU A 74 -2.89 14.47 -2.78
N PRO A 75 -2.28 13.44 -3.41
CA PRO A 75 -0.90 13.07 -3.13
C PRO A 75 0.04 14.27 -3.30
N ALA A 76 1.03 14.37 -2.42
CA ALA A 76 2.02 15.44 -2.40
C ALA A 76 1.53 16.83 -1.93
N ASP A 77 0.25 16.98 -1.60
CA ASP A 77 -0.25 18.18 -0.95
C ASP A 77 0.48 18.46 0.36
N ARG A 78 0.56 19.74 0.71
CA ARG A 78 1.34 20.22 1.86
C ARG A 78 0.49 21.10 2.75
N ALA A 79 0.49 20.79 4.04
CA ALA A 79 -0.21 21.58 5.05
C ALA A 79 0.73 21.99 6.18
N ASP A 80 0.64 23.23 6.64
CA ASP A 80 1.34 23.66 7.86
C ASP A 80 0.77 22.93 9.09
N LEU A 81 1.65 22.33 9.90
CA LEU A 81 1.27 21.66 11.14
C LEU A 81 0.62 22.61 12.15
N THR A 82 0.81 23.92 12.04
CA THR A 82 0.11 24.88 12.91
C THR A 82 -1.40 24.94 12.66
N TYR A 83 -1.83 24.56 11.45
CA TYR A 83 -3.25 24.58 11.08
C TYR A 83 -3.88 23.20 11.16
N LEU A 84 -3.08 22.15 11.05
CA LEU A 84 -3.58 20.78 10.95
C LEU A 84 -4.01 20.25 12.33
N GLN A 85 -5.24 19.72 12.42
CA GLN A 85 -5.78 19.14 13.65
C GLN A 85 -5.81 17.62 13.61
N THR A 86 -6.23 17.03 12.48
CA THR A 86 -6.29 15.58 12.30
C THR A 86 -5.82 15.19 10.91
N ILE A 87 -5.21 14.01 10.81
CA ILE A 87 -4.99 13.28 9.55
C ILE A 87 -5.59 11.90 9.75
N GLN A 88 -6.45 11.50 8.83
CA GLN A 88 -7.00 10.16 8.75
C GLN A 88 -6.58 9.54 7.42
N THR A 89 -5.85 8.43 7.52
CA THR A 89 -5.31 7.69 6.37
C THR A 89 -6.15 6.45 6.10
N ALA A 90 -6.18 6.01 4.84
CA ALA A 90 -6.74 4.71 4.49
C ALA A 90 -5.70 3.58 4.61
N PRO A 91 -6.12 2.33 4.87
CA PRO A 91 -5.23 1.18 4.79
C PRO A 91 -4.71 0.96 3.36
N LEU A 92 -3.48 0.42 3.27
CA LEU A 92 -2.85 -0.06 2.03
C LEU A 92 -3.41 -1.42 1.62
#